data_AF-A0AAU8LSE4-F1
#
_entry.id   AF-A0AAU8LSE4-F1
#
_cell.length_a   1.000
_cell.length_b   1.000
_cell.length_c   1.000
_cell.angle_alpha   90.00
_cell.angle_beta   90.00
_cell.angle_gamma   90.00
#
_symmetry.space_group_name_H-M   'P 1'
#
loop_
_entity.id
_entity.type
_entity.pdbx_description
1 polymer ?
#
loop_
_entity_poly.entity_id
_entity_poly.type
_entity_poly.pdbx_seq_one_letter_code
_entity_poly.pdbx_strand_id
1 'polypeptide(L)'
;MNKNNLKFLLAILLASSWVGVTNSYAALGTTPVPDVSALTVEEADAKYGVGSGYEYPIIFVVNAKVGSQKCVSIGPDCSFACPTPKIYYQSPHHYLNGDGSRIIRVDVYYDNNETDTFREPSC
;
A
#
# COMPACT_ATOMS: atom_id res chain seq x y z
N MET A 1 -0.07 -49.64 -11.52
CA MET A 1 0.26 -48.62 -10.50
C MET A 1 -0.34 -49.05 -9.17
N ASN A 2 0.49 -49.19 -8.13
CA ASN A 2 0.11 -49.82 -6.87
C ASN A 2 -0.74 -48.85 -6.01
N LYS A 3 -1.83 -49.33 -5.40
CA LYS A 3 -2.83 -48.52 -4.68
C LYS A 3 -2.23 -47.69 -3.52
N ASN A 4 -1.08 -48.13 -3.00
CA ASN A 4 -0.31 -47.43 -1.97
C ASN A 4 0.47 -46.21 -2.50
N ASN A 5 0.93 -46.24 -3.76
CA ASN A 5 1.67 -45.13 -4.36
C ASN A 5 0.75 -43.93 -4.66
N LEU A 6 -0.51 -44.19 -5.00
CA LEU A 6 -1.53 -43.15 -5.20
C LEU A 6 -1.87 -42.42 -3.89
N LYS A 7 -1.98 -43.16 -2.78
CA LYS A 7 -2.25 -42.58 -1.46
C LYS A 7 -1.08 -41.73 -0.95
N PHE A 8 0.16 -42.15 -1.22
CA PHE A 8 1.35 -41.40 -0.84
C PHE A 8 1.48 -40.09 -1.63
N LEU A 9 1.21 -40.13 -2.94
CA LEU A 9 1.14 -38.92 -3.78
C LEU A 9 0.02 -37.96 -3.36
N LEU A 10 -1.15 -38.48 -2.97
CA LEU A 10 -2.25 -37.65 -2.47
C LEU A 10 -1.90 -36.96 -1.14
N ALA A 11 -1.21 -37.66 -0.23
CA ALA A 11 -0.78 -37.11 1.05
C ALA A 11 0.25 -35.99 0.88
N ILE A 12 1.17 -36.12 -0.09
CA ILE A 12 2.15 -35.08 -0.41
C ILE A 12 1.46 -33.84 -1.02
N LEU A 13 0.51 -34.04 -1.94
CA LEU A 13 -0.27 -32.94 -2.54
C LEU A 13 -1.14 -32.20 -1.52
N LEU A 14 -1.68 -32.90 -0.52
CA LEU A 14 -2.45 -32.30 0.58
C LEU A 14 -1.58 -31.60 1.64
N ALA A 15 -0.31 -31.98 1.78
CA ALA A 15 0.63 -31.31 2.68
C ALA A 15 1.24 -30.03 2.07
N SER A 16 1.30 -29.94 0.74
CA SER A 16 1.83 -28.76 0.04
C SER A 16 0.86 -27.57 -0.06
N SER A 17 -0.42 -27.73 0.32
CA SER A 17 -1.42 -26.65 0.28
C SER A 17 -1.52 -25.82 1.57
N TRP A 18 -0.63 -26.05 2.53
CA TRP A 18 -0.59 -25.30 3.80
C TRP A 18 0.48 -24.20 3.85
N VAL A 19 1.24 -23.99 2.78
CA VAL A 19 2.15 -22.86 2.68
C VAL A 19 1.43 -21.75 1.92
N GLY A 20 0.96 -20.71 2.63
CA GLY A 20 0.77 -19.40 2.00
C GLY A 20 -0.59 -18.72 2.12
N VAL A 21 -1.40 -18.98 3.14
CA VAL A 21 -2.43 -18.00 3.54
C VAL A 21 -2.07 -17.51 4.93
N THR A 22 -1.14 -16.55 5.01
CA THR A 22 -0.99 -15.72 6.19
C THR A 22 -2.30 -14.96 6.36
N ASN A 23 -3.18 -15.49 7.20
CA ASN A 23 -4.40 -14.83 7.61
C ASN A 23 -3.99 -13.48 8.21
N SER A 24 -4.17 -12.41 7.43
CA SER A 24 -4.05 -11.04 7.91
C SER A 24 -5.25 -10.80 8.79
N TYR A 25 -5.08 -10.90 10.11
CA TYR A 25 -6.18 -10.64 11.03
C TYR A 25 -6.44 -9.14 11.06
N ALA A 26 -7.67 -8.73 10.76
CA ALA A 26 -8.12 -7.36 11.01
C ALA A 26 -8.05 -7.14 12.52
N ALA A 27 -7.03 -6.40 12.95
CA ALA A 27 -6.87 -6.03 14.34
C ALA A 27 -7.38 -4.59 14.49
N LEU A 28 -8.27 -4.37 15.43
CA LEU A 28 -8.43 -3.07 16.08
C LEU A 28 -7.39 -3.00 17.19
N GLY A 29 -6.10 -3.06 16.83
CA GLY A 29 -5.00 -2.98 17.77
C GLY A 29 -4.94 -1.61 18.43
N THR A 30 -4.45 -1.58 19.67
CA THR A 30 -4.12 -0.36 20.43
C THR A 30 -2.87 0.35 19.89
N THR A 31 -2.21 -0.21 18.88
CA THR A 31 -0.99 0.32 18.28
C THR A 31 -1.34 1.55 17.44
N PRO A 32 -0.86 2.76 17.80
CA PRO A 32 -1.22 3.97 17.08
C PRO A 32 -0.61 3.91 15.68
N VAL A 33 -1.47 3.78 14.68
CA VAL A 33 -1.09 4.00 13.28
C VAL A 33 -1.05 5.52 13.08
N PRO A 34 0.08 6.10 12.61
CA PRO A 34 0.16 7.52 12.34
C PRO A 34 -0.85 7.91 11.27
N ASP A 35 -1.40 9.12 11.39
CA ASP A 35 -2.19 9.72 10.33
C ASP A 35 -1.27 10.10 9.17
N VAL A 36 -1.51 9.52 7.99
CA VAL A 36 -0.77 9.82 6.76
C VAL A 36 -1.59 10.64 5.77
N SER A 37 -2.71 11.22 6.21
CA SER A 37 -3.49 12.13 5.37
C SER A 37 -2.63 13.31 4.88
N ALA A 38 -2.92 13.76 3.65
CA ALA A 38 -2.19 14.79 2.93
C ALA A 38 -0.72 14.47 2.56
N LEU A 39 -0.21 13.26 2.85
CA LEU A 39 1.03 12.76 2.29
C LEU A 39 0.77 12.06 0.95
N THR A 40 1.77 12.07 0.07
CA THR A 40 1.86 11.10 -1.03
C THR A 40 2.14 9.70 -0.47
N VAL A 41 1.86 8.67 -1.26
CA VAL A 41 2.17 7.28 -0.85
C VAL A 41 3.67 7.10 -0.66
N GLU A 42 4.47 7.74 -1.52
CA GLU A 42 5.93 7.74 -1.48
C GLU A 42 6.47 8.42 -0.22
N GLU A 43 5.92 9.57 0.18
CA GLU A 43 6.30 10.24 1.43
C GLU A 43 5.91 9.43 2.67
N ALA A 44 4.75 8.77 2.63
CA ALA A 44 4.29 7.91 3.71
C ALA A 44 5.20 6.67 3.85
N ASP A 45 5.57 6.04 2.73
CA ASP A 45 6.48 4.90 2.71
C ASP A 45 7.90 5.28 3.15
N ALA A 46 8.41 6.43 2.73
CA ALA A 46 9.71 6.93 3.20
C ALA A 46 9.75 7.16 4.71
N LYS A 47 8.64 7.61 5.32
CA LYS A 47 8.55 7.91 6.76
C LYS A 47 8.25 6.69 7.63
N TYR A 48 7.38 5.80 7.17
CA TYR A 48 6.80 4.73 8.00
C TYR A 48 6.89 3.35 7.37
N GLY A 49 7.33 3.27 6.11
CA GLY A 49 7.43 2.03 5.34
C GLY A 49 8.51 1.08 5.84
N VAL A 50 8.61 -0.07 5.18
CA VAL A 50 9.64 -1.07 5.48
C VAL A 50 11.02 -0.50 5.19
N GLY A 51 11.91 -0.50 6.19
CA GLY A 51 13.26 0.05 6.06
C GLY A 51 13.39 1.53 6.47
N SER A 52 12.29 2.21 6.83
CA SER A 52 12.31 3.58 7.36
C SER A 52 12.94 3.70 8.76
N GLY A 53 13.03 2.58 9.49
CA GLY A 53 13.42 2.55 10.91
C GLY A 53 12.27 2.81 11.88
N TYR A 54 11.03 2.96 11.38
CA TYR A 54 9.84 3.04 12.23
C TYR A 54 9.61 1.74 13.02
N GLU A 55 9.15 1.86 14.28
CA GLU A 55 9.04 0.71 15.21
C GLU A 55 8.05 -0.36 14.70
N TYR A 56 7.00 0.08 14.02
CA TYR A 56 5.95 -0.76 13.45
C TYR A 56 5.78 -0.45 11.96
N PRO A 57 6.72 -0.89 11.11
CA PRO A 57 6.73 -0.50 9.70
C PRO A 57 5.41 -0.82 9.00
N ILE A 58 4.98 0.08 8.13
CA ILE A 58 3.65 0.07 7.53
C ILE A 58 3.75 -0.29 6.05
N ILE A 59 2.96 -1.26 5.61
CA ILE A 59 2.73 -1.52 4.19
C ILE A 59 1.44 -0.81 3.80
N PHE A 60 1.56 0.21 2.96
CA PHE A 60 0.42 0.92 2.39
C PHE A 60 -0.11 0.15 1.17
N VAL A 61 -1.35 -0.34 1.27
CA VAL A 61 -2.05 -0.93 0.13
C VAL A 61 -3.02 0.07 -0.45
N VAL A 62 -2.77 0.41 -1.71
CA VAL A 62 -3.53 1.41 -2.43
C VAL A 62 -4.78 0.77 -3.03
N ASN A 63 -5.94 1.08 -2.46
CA ASN A 63 -7.22 0.45 -2.87
C ASN A 63 -7.90 1.16 -4.03
N ALA A 64 -7.80 2.49 -4.10
CA ALA A 64 -8.35 3.25 -5.21
C ALA A 64 -7.56 4.53 -5.46
N LYS A 65 -7.47 4.90 -6.73
CA LYS A 65 -7.01 6.19 -7.21
C LYS A 65 -8.20 7.00 -7.69
N VAL A 66 -8.38 8.19 -7.15
CA VAL A 66 -9.42 9.13 -7.59
C VAL A 66 -8.76 10.37 -8.21
N GLY A 67 -9.42 10.95 -9.21
CA GLY A 67 -9.00 12.20 -9.86
C GLY A 67 -8.22 12.04 -11.19
N SER A 68 -8.14 13.14 -11.95
CA SER A 68 -7.45 13.19 -13.25
C SER A 68 -5.95 13.25 -13.03
N GLN A 69 -5.16 12.37 -13.65
CA GLN A 69 -3.69 12.40 -13.59
C GLN A 69 -3.05 13.42 -14.55
N LYS A 70 -3.87 14.12 -15.36
CA LYS A 70 -3.34 14.91 -16.47
C LYS A 70 -2.86 16.27 -15.96
N CYS A 71 -1.57 16.55 -16.19
CA CYS A 71 -1.03 17.90 -16.12
C CYS A 71 -1.70 18.81 -17.14
N VAL A 72 -2.14 20.00 -16.71
CA VAL A 72 -2.74 21.01 -17.58
C VAL A 72 -1.80 22.19 -17.72
N SER A 73 -1.62 22.69 -18.94
CA SER A 73 -0.93 23.96 -19.14
C SER A 73 -1.80 25.09 -18.60
N ILE A 74 -1.21 25.95 -17.78
CA ILE A 74 -1.91 27.07 -17.12
C ILE A 74 -1.48 28.45 -17.65
N GLY A 75 -0.53 28.48 -18.58
CA GLY A 75 -0.01 29.73 -19.12
C GLY A 75 0.83 29.54 -20.39
N PRO A 76 1.08 30.64 -21.14
CA PRO A 76 1.91 30.64 -22.33
C PRO A 76 3.40 30.48 -22.04
N ASP A 77 3.79 30.50 -20.76
CA ASP A 77 5.15 30.38 -20.23
C ASP A 77 5.56 28.94 -19.92
N CYS A 78 4.79 27.96 -20.44
CA CYS A 78 5.01 26.52 -20.21
C CYS A 78 5.00 26.16 -18.73
N SER A 79 4.14 26.87 -18.00
CA SER A 79 3.70 26.49 -16.68
C SER A 79 2.66 25.38 -16.78
N PHE A 80 2.86 24.33 -16.00
CA PHE A 80 1.95 23.20 -15.87
C PHE A 80 1.46 23.11 -14.44
N ALA A 81 0.18 22.80 -14.31
CA ALA A 81 -0.43 22.42 -13.05
C ALA A 81 -0.65 20.91 -13.09
N CYS A 82 0.11 20.19 -12.28
CA CYS A 82 0.08 18.75 -12.20
C CYS A 82 -0.61 18.31 -10.92
N PRO A 83 -1.67 17.50 -11.03
CA PRO A 83 -2.30 16.95 -9.85
C PRO A 83 -1.35 16.01 -9.12
N THR A 84 -1.15 16.26 -7.83
CA THR A 84 -0.31 15.42 -6.97
C THR A 84 -1.22 14.52 -6.11
N PRO A 85 -1.14 13.20 -6.28
CA PRO A 85 -1.96 12.26 -5.55
C PRO A 85 -1.61 12.26 -4.06
N LYS A 86 -2.54 12.69 -3.21
CA LYS A 86 -2.37 12.65 -1.75
C LYS A 86 -3.39 11.75 -1.10
N ILE A 87 -2.97 11.05 -0.06
CA ILE A 87 -3.85 10.19 0.75
C ILE A 87 -4.89 11.09 1.41
N TYR A 88 -6.17 10.88 1.09
CA TYR A 88 -7.28 11.61 1.73
C TYR A 88 -8.01 10.75 2.76
N TYR A 89 -7.86 9.43 2.66
CA TYR A 89 -8.49 8.50 3.59
C TYR A 89 -7.57 7.31 3.85
N GLN A 90 -7.44 7.00 5.13
CA GLN A 90 -6.74 5.85 5.66
C GLN A 90 -7.78 4.97 6.36
N SER A 91 -7.80 3.68 6.02
CA SER A 91 -8.68 2.72 6.69
C SER A 91 -8.34 2.66 8.18
N PRO A 92 -9.33 2.70 9.09
CA PRO A 92 -9.11 2.46 10.51
C PRO A 92 -8.77 0.98 10.79
N HIS A 93 -9.06 0.09 9.84
CA HIS A 93 -8.69 -1.31 9.92
C HIS A 93 -7.22 -1.47 9.53
N HIS A 94 -6.45 -2.03 10.44
CA HIS A 94 -5.08 -2.42 10.18
C HIS A 94 -4.94 -3.92 10.37
N TYR A 95 -4.03 -4.52 9.61
CA TYR A 95 -3.81 -5.95 9.66
C TYR A 95 -2.41 -6.23 10.22
N LEU A 96 -2.36 -7.13 11.20
CA LEU A 96 -1.09 -7.66 11.69
C LEU A 96 -0.70 -8.85 10.82
N ASN A 97 0.58 -8.92 10.47
CA ASN A 97 1.08 -10.07 9.73
C ASN A 97 1.04 -11.34 10.60
N GLY A 98 0.55 -12.44 10.01
CA GLY A 98 0.47 -13.74 10.67
C GLY A 98 1.82 -14.45 10.84
N ASP A 99 2.90 -13.89 10.30
CA ASP A 99 4.28 -14.41 10.41
C ASP A 99 5.01 -13.94 11.68
N GLY A 100 4.34 -13.16 12.54
CA GLY A 100 4.91 -12.62 13.78
C GLY A 100 5.74 -11.36 13.59
N SER A 101 5.87 -10.84 12.37
CA SER A 101 6.49 -9.54 12.11
C SER A 101 5.62 -8.40 12.64
N ARG A 102 6.28 -7.30 13.05
CA ARG A 102 5.63 -6.07 13.53
C ARG A 102 5.14 -5.16 12.38
N ILE A 103 4.97 -5.74 11.19
CA ILE A 103 4.55 -5.00 10.01
C ILE A 103 3.03 -4.83 10.06
N ILE A 104 2.57 -3.61 9.82
CA ILE A 104 1.17 -3.25 9.80
C ILE A 104 0.74 -3.02 8.36
N ARG A 105 -0.30 -3.69 7.88
CA ARG A 105 -0.91 -3.37 6.58
C ARG A 105 -2.04 -2.38 6.76
N VAL A 106 -2.03 -1.31 5.97
CA VAL A 106 -3.05 -0.26 5.98
C VAL A 106 -3.54 0.01 4.57
N ASP A 107 -4.86 0.00 4.42
CA ASP A 107 -5.50 0.35 3.16
C ASP A 107 -5.66 1.87 3.05
N VAL A 108 -5.20 2.45 1.96
CA VAL A 108 -5.25 3.91 1.71
C VAL A 108 -5.94 4.24 0.40
N TYR A 109 -6.62 5.38 0.40
CA TYR A 109 -7.27 5.99 -0.74
C TYR A 109 -6.67 7.37 -0.95
N TYR A 110 -6.41 7.72 -2.20
CA TYR A 110 -5.76 8.97 -2.55
C TYR A 110 -6.49 9.68 -3.69
N ASP A 111 -6.42 11.00 -3.66
CA ASP A 111 -7.11 11.89 -4.59
C ASP A 111 -6.14 12.96 -5.06
N ASN A 112 -6.38 13.43 -6.28
CA ASN A 112 -5.62 14.45 -6.96
C ASN A 112 -6.15 15.86 -6.59
N ASN A 113 -6.40 16.10 -5.30
CA ASN A 113 -7.03 17.33 -4.81
C ASN A 113 -6.04 18.48 -4.60
N GLU A 114 -4.74 18.20 -4.61
CA GLU A 114 -3.72 19.23 -4.67
C GLU A 114 -3.05 19.25 -6.04
N THR A 115 -2.70 20.46 -6.47
CA THR A 115 -2.08 20.69 -7.76
C THR A 115 -0.79 21.43 -7.55
N ASP A 116 0.32 20.78 -7.84
CA ASP A 116 1.62 21.42 -7.85
C ASP A 116 1.82 22.14 -9.18
N THR A 117 2.37 23.34 -9.11
CA THR A 117 2.71 24.11 -10.31
C THR A 117 4.20 24.06 -10.53
N PHE A 118 4.60 23.78 -11.77
CA PHE A 118 5.99 23.89 -12.16
C PHE A 118 6.11 24.55 -13.53
N ARG A 119 7.28 25.11 -13.76
CA ARG A 119 7.64 25.79 -15.01
C ARG A 119 8.78 25.04 -15.67
N GLU A 120 8.57 24.59 -16.90
CA GLU A 120 9.65 24.00 -17.67
C GLU A 120 10.66 25.08 -18.11
N PRO A 121 11.98 24.76 -18.15
CA PRO A 121 13.01 25.74 -18.52
C PRO A 121 12.90 26.23 -19.97
N SER A 122 12.31 25.43 -20.86
CA SER A 122 12.20 25.76 -22.28
C SER A 122 11.06 25.00 -22.95
N CYS A 123 10.31 25.75 -23.74
CA CYS A 123 9.39 25.34 -24.78
C CYS A 123 9.56 26.35 -25.94
#